data_AF-A0A2N1RNJ9-F1
#
_entry.id   AF-A0A2N1RNJ9-F1
#
_cell.length_a   1.000
_cell.length_b   1.000
_cell.length_c   1.000
_cell.angle_alpha   90.00
_cell.angle_beta   90.00
_cell.angle_gamma   90.00
#
_symmetry.space_group_name_H-M   'P 1'
#
loop_
_entity.id
_entity.type
_entity.pdbx_description
1 polymer ?
#
loop_
_entity_poly.entity_id
_entity_poly.type
_entity_poly.pdbx_seq_one_letter_code
_entity_poly.pdbx_strand_id
1 'polypeptide(L)'
;MTLTYLSVSLSAGIWLYFIYRYDRFEPEPVGYVLFIGAVGGILSSIPAALLNTAAASFFGIGDFISNPSGAGASGTGILFFSLFVGFNEEFWKALLAVLLLRRFKQFNEPIDALIYSMSIALVFAAFENISYTVAGGYGTLVVRSFTAVPLHAGLASIWGSGIARAKYYKDGKYITTLIPYVAAAALLHALYNYIQFINYNNPVSLIIALIFVFFIISYAAGRLRFFQKESPFRRSGLCNQCGTLNNYFARYCKDCGSYIVTDYYILCTSCGIRNRKGLSSCRKCGGSIVETGSQ
;
A
#
# COMPACT_ATOMS: atom_id res chain seq x y z
N MET A 1 9.08 21.74 17.99
CA MET A 1 9.57 20.47 17.39
C MET A 1 8.90 19.24 18.02
N THR A 2 8.95 19.05 19.34
CA THR A 2 8.33 17.87 20.01
C THR A 2 6.84 17.68 19.68
N LEU A 3 6.04 18.76 19.72
CA LEU A 3 4.63 18.71 19.37
C LEU A 3 4.41 18.30 17.90
N THR A 4 5.24 18.79 16.98
CA THR A 4 5.16 18.42 15.55
C THR A 4 5.36 16.92 15.35
N TYR A 5 6.40 16.35 15.97
CA TYR A 5 6.66 14.91 15.88
C TYR A 5 5.50 14.10 16.46
N LEU A 6 4.99 14.48 17.64
CA LEU A 6 3.85 13.79 18.26
C LEU A 6 2.59 13.86 17.39
N SER A 7 2.24 15.03 16.84
CA SER A 7 1.04 15.21 16.03
C SER A 7 1.12 14.44 14.69
N VAL A 8 2.29 14.43 14.06
CA VAL A 8 2.51 13.67 12.82
C VAL A 8 2.47 12.16 13.09
N SER A 9 3.12 11.69 14.16
CA SER A 9 3.07 10.27 14.55
C SER A 9 1.66 9.84 14.90
N LEU A 10 0.87 10.69 15.56
CA LEU A 10 -0.54 10.41 15.86
C LEU A 10 -1.36 10.27 14.57
N SER A 11 -1.19 11.19 13.62
CA SER A 11 -1.88 11.17 12.32
C SER A 11 -1.61 9.86 11.55
N ALA A 12 -0.34 9.49 11.38
CA ALA A 12 0.03 8.23 10.73
C ALA A 12 -0.42 7.00 11.53
N GLY A 13 -0.35 7.06 12.86
CA GLY A 13 -0.74 5.98 13.76
C GLY A 13 -2.24 5.65 13.70
N ILE A 14 -3.10 6.66 13.58
CA ILE A 14 -4.55 6.46 13.42
C ILE A 14 -4.85 5.69 12.13
N TRP A 15 -4.24 6.06 11.02
CA TRP A 15 -4.42 5.35 9.75
C TRP A 15 -3.84 3.94 9.80
N LEU A 16 -2.67 3.76 10.42
CA LEU A 16 -2.08 2.43 10.62
C LEU A 16 -3.01 1.54 11.43
N TYR A 17 -3.62 2.06 12.50
CA TYR A 17 -4.61 1.34 13.29
C TYR A 17 -5.78 0.85 12.43
N PHE A 18 -6.38 1.72 11.60
CA PHE A 18 -7.48 1.31 10.72
C PHE A 18 -7.08 0.22 9.72
N ILE A 19 -5.89 0.31 9.13
CA ILE A 19 -5.39 -0.66 8.15
C ILE A 19 -5.10 -2.01 8.83
N TYR A 20 -4.47 -1.99 10.00
CA TYR A 20 -4.13 -3.19 10.75
C TYR A 20 -5.36 -4.04 11.11
N ARG A 21 -6.53 -3.43 11.29
CA ARG A 21 -7.81 -4.15 11.57
C ARG A 21 -8.32 -5.00 10.41
N TYR A 22 -7.75 -4.86 9.21
CA TYR A 22 -8.06 -5.74 8.08
C TYR A 22 -7.34 -7.07 8.15
N ASP A 23 -6.25 -7.17 8.88
CA ASP A 23 -5.58 -8.44 9.12
C ASP A 23 -6.28 -9.20 10.26
N ARG A 24 -6.97 -10.30 9.91
CA ARG A 24 -7.89 -10.99 10.83
C ARG A 24 -7.59 -12.46 11.04
N PHE A 25 -7.02 -13.13 10.04
CA PHE A 25 -6.86 -14.58 10.08
C PHE A 25 -5.50 -14.98 10.65
N GLU A 26 -4.46 -14.20 10.37
CA GLU A 26 -3.13 -14.34 10.96
C GLU A 26 -2.52 -12.96 11.21
N PRO A 27 -3.00 -12.22 12.24
CA PRO A 27 -2.55 -10.86 12.49
C PRO A 27 -1.04 -10.77 12.66
N GLU A 28 -0.40 -10.00 11.77
CA GLU A 28 1.04 -9.74 11.82
C GLU A 28 1.44 -9.12 13.18
N PRO A 29 2.51 -9.58 13.85
CA PRO A 29 2.88 -8.98 15.13
C PRO A 29 3.19 -7.50 14.95
N VAL A 30 2.54 -6.64 15.75
CA VAL A 30 2.62 -5.18 15.63
C VAL A 30 4.07 -4.68 15.57
N GLY A 31 4.98 -5.32 16.31
CA GLY A 31 6.42 -5.01 16.28
C GLY A 31 7.05 -5.13 14.89
N TYR A 32 6.68 -6.14 14.10
CA TYR A 32 7.18 -6.29 12.73
C TYR A 32 6.58 -5.25 11.80
N VAL A 33 5.28 -4.95 11.94
CA VAL A 33 4.63 -3.90 11.14
C VAL A 33 5.30 -2.55 11.39
N LEU A 34 5.53 -2.19 12.66
CA LEU A 34 6.21 -0.96 13.04
C LEU A 34 7.67 -0.96 12.58
N PHE A 35 8.39 -2.08 12.71
CA PHE A 35 9.79 -2.18 12.29
C PHE A 35 9.95 -2.04 10.78
N ILE A 36 9.18 -2.79 9.99
CA ILE A 36 9.22 -2.73 8.52
C ILE A 36 8.74 -1.37 8.04
N GLY A 37 7.67 -0.82 8.63
CA GLY A 37 7.20 0.53 8.37
C GLY A 37 8.29 1.57 8.61
N ALA A 38 8.92 1.54 9.79
CA ALA A 38 9.97 2.48 10.17
C ALA A 38 11.19 2.38 9.24
N VAL A 39 11.76 1.19 9.09
CA VAL A 39 12.96 0.96 8.27
C VAL A 39 12.67 1.29 6.81
N GLY A 40 11.59 0.76 6.24
CA GLY A 40 11.25 0.98 4.84
C GLY A 40 10.88 2.44 4.55
N GLY A 41 10.09 3.08 5.42
CA GLY A 41 9.67 4.47 5.26
C GLY A 41 10.83 5.45 5.37
N ILE A 42 11.68 5.31 6.40
CA ILE A 42 12.85 6.18 6.59
C ILE A 42 13.83 6.00 5.43
N LEU A 43 14.22 4.76 5.12
CA LEU A 43 15.22 4.51 4.07
C LEU A 43 14.74 4.90 2.68
N SER A 44 13.42 4.85 2.40
CA SER A 44 12.87 5.34 1.13
C SER A 44 12.74 6.87 1.09
N SER A 45 12.47 7.53 2.23
CA SER A 45 12.35 9.00 2.28
C SER A 45 13.65 9.74 2.00
N ILE A 46 14.81 9.18 2.38
CA ILE A 46 16.12 9.84 2.23
C ILE A 46 16.46 10.08 0.74
N PRO A 47 16.56 9.05 -0.12
CA PRO A 47 16.88 9.27 -1.52
C PRO A 47 15.76 10.00 -2.25
N ALA A 48 14.49 9.77 -1.87
CA ALA A 48 13.36 10.48 -2.45
C ALA A 48 13.46 11.98 -2.20
N ALA A 49 13.67 12.42 -0.96
CA ALA A 49 13.81 13.82 -0.60
C ALA A 49 15.00 14.48 -1.31
N LEU A 50 16.17 13.82 -1.32
CA LEU A 50 17.36 14.34 -2.00
C LEU A 50 17.11 14.60 -3.49
N LEU A 51 16.48 13.64 -4.17
CA LEU A 51 16.19 13.75 -5.60
C LEU A 51 15.07 14.75 -5.88
N ASN A 52 14.07 14.86 -5.00
CA ASN A 52 13.03 15.89 -5.10
C ASN A 52 13.63 17.29 -4.99
N THR A 53 14.56 17.52 -4.06
CA THR A 53 15.26 18.81 -3.93
C THR A 53 16.07 19.14 -5.18
N ALA A 54 16.84 18.17 -5.70
CA ALA A 54 17.60 18.36 -6.94
C ALA A 54 16.69 18.67 -8.14
N ALA A 55 15.56 17.98 -8.26
CA ALA A 55 14.58 18.23 -9.31
C ALA A 55 13.92 19.61 -9.18
N ALA A 56 13.60 20.06 -7.96
CA ALA A 56 13.03 21.38 -7.73
C ALA A 56 13.99 22.49 -8.19
N SER A 57 15.29 22.35 -7.93
CA SER A 57 16.33 23.25 -8.44
C SER A 57 16.46 23.17 -9.96
N PHE A 58 16.49 21.96 -10.53
CA PHE A 58 16.65 21.74 -11.97
C PHE A 58 15.50 22.34 -12.80
N PHE A 59 14.26 22.18 -12.34
CA PHE A 59 13.08 22.76 -13.00
C PHE A 59 12.85 24.24 -12.67
N GLY A 60 13.68 24.85 -11.82
CA GLY A 60 13.58 26.26 -11.45
C GLY A 60 12.32 26.58 -10.64
N ILE A 61 11.82 25.62 -9.85
CA ILE A 61 10.58 25.78 -9.07
C ILE A 61 10.82 25.78 -7.54
N GLY A 62 12.08 25.74 -7.10
CA GLY A 62 12.43 25.67 -5.66
C GLY A 62 11.78 26.79 -4.84
N ASP A 63 11.83 28.03 -5.35
CA ASP A 63 11.21 29.19 -4.69
C ASP A 63 9.70 29.04 -4.58
N PHE A 64 9.03 28.52 -5.63
CA PHE A 64 7.60 28.22 -5.60
C PHE A 64 7.24 27.14 -4.58
N ILE A 65 8.05 26.09 -4.43
CA ILE A 65 7.79 25.05 -3.43
C ILE A 65 7.97 25.59 -2.00
N SER A 66 8.95 26.46 -1.79
CA SER A 66 9.24 27.05 -0.47
C SER A 66 8.29 28.19 -0.08
N ASN A 67 7.84 28.99 -1.05
CA ASN A 67 6.90 30.10 -0.86
C ASN A 67 5.90 30.18 -2.04
N PRO A 68 4.89 29.31 -2.08
CA PRO A 68 3.94 29.23 -3.19
C PRO A 68 3.10 30.50 -3.36
N SER A 69 2.96 31.29 -2.29
CA SER A 69 2.26 32.59 -2.28
C SER A 69 3.07 33.74 -2.87
N GLY A 70 4.40 33.62 -2.97
CA GLY A 70 5.29 34.71 -3.33
C GLY A 70 6.03 34.56 -4.66
N ALA A 71 5.97 33.37 -5.28
CA ALA A 71 6.69 33.06 -6.51
C ALA A 71 5.76 32.51 -7.59
N GLY A 72 5.94 32.94 -8.84
CA GLY A 72 5.26 32.35 -9.99
C GLY A 72 6.04 31.15 -10.51
N ALA A 73 5.36 30.04 -10.79
CA ALA A 73 5.93 28.90 -11.53
C ALA A 73 5.12 28.63 -12.79
N SER A 74 5.80 28.22 -13.87
CA SER A 74 5.11 27.84 -15.10
C SER A 74 4.30 26.56 -14.87
N GLY A 75 3.08 26.48 -15.43
CA GLY A 75 2.24 25.27 -15.31
C GLY A 75 2.94 24.02 -15.83
N THR A 76 3.74 24.15 -16.90
CA THR A 76 4.58 23.08 -17.45
C THR A 76 5.68 22.62 -16.46
N GLY A 77 6.34 23.55 -15.77
CA GLY A 77 7.34 23.23 -14.75
C GLY A 77 6.72 22.49 -13.56
N ILE A 78 5.54 22.94 -13.10
CA ILE A 78 4.79 22.27 -12.03
C ILE A 78 4.39 20.86 -12.46
N LEU A 79 3.95 20.66 -13.71
CA LEU A 79 3.58 19.35 -14.24
C LEU A 79 4.78 18.38 -14.25
N PHE A 80 5.91 18.79 -14.83
CA PHE A 80 7.10 17.93 -14.89
C PHE A 80 7.66 17.60 -13.51
N PHE A 81 7.67 18.57 -12.60
CA PHE A 81 8.06 18.31 -11.23
C PHE A 81 7.10 17.35 -10.52
N SER A 82 5.79 17.54 -10.68
CA SER A 82 4.78 16.66 -10.06
C SER A 82 4.91 15.22 -10.55
N LEU A 83 5.15 15.05 -11.86
CA LEU A 83 5.48 13.75 -12.45
C LEU A 83 6.74 13.16 -11.83
N PHE A 84 7.83 13.93 -11.78
CA PHE A 84 9.09 13.47 -11.18
C PHE A 84 8.90 13.00 -9.74
N VAL A 85 8.27 13.82 -8.89
CA VAL A 85 8.01 13.48 -7.48
C VAL A 85 7.17 12.22 -7.37
N GLY A 86 6.06 12.11 -8.11
CA GLY A 86 5.19 10.94 -8.07
C GLY A 86 5.93 9.65 -8.43
N PHE A 87 6.75 9.67 -9.48
CA PHE A 87 7.55 8.50 -9.87
C PHE A 87 8.67 8.20 -8.88
N ASN A 88 9.41 9.21 -8.45
CA ASN A 88 10.55 9.07 -7.54
C ASN A 88 10.12 8.47 -6.20
N GLU A 89 9.06 9.01 -5.58
CA GLU A 89 8.62 8.56 -4.25
C GLU A 89 8.01 7.17 -4.27
N GLU A 90 7.10 6.88 -5.22
CA GLU A 90 6.50 5.55 -5.31
C GLU A 90 7.53 4.48 -5.69
N PHE A 91 8.53 4.83 -6.51
CA PHE A 91 9.65 3.94 -6.82
C PHE A 91 10.43 3.54 -5.57
N TRP A 92 10.91 4.51 -4.79
CA TRP A 92 11.72 4.21 -3.60
C TRP A 92 10.94 3.43 -2.56
N LYS A 93 9.67 3.79 -2.29
CA LYS A 93 8.81 3.05 -1.37
C LYS A 93 8.61 1.60 -1.82
N ALA A 94 8.24 1.38 -3.07
CA ALA A 94 8.00 0.04 -3.60
C ALA A 94 9.29 -0.81 -3.66
N LEU A 95 10.42 -0.21 -4.03
CA LEU A 95 11.72 -0.88 -4.04
C LEU A 95 12.09 -1.37 -2.64
N LEU A 96 12.04 -0.49 -1.64
CA LEU A 96 12.37 -0.85 -0.26
C LEU A 96 11.40 -1.90 0.30
N ALA A 97 10.10 -1.79 -0.02
CA ALA A 97 9.12 -2.79 0.37
C ALA A 97 9.46 -4.18 -0.20
N VAL A 98 9.81 -4.30 -1.49
CA VAL A 98 10.22 -5.58 -2.09
C VAL A 98 11.48 -6.12 -1.43
N LEU A 99 12.50 -5.28 -1.22
CA LEU A 99 13.76 -5.71 -0.63
C LEU A 99 13.59 -6.22 0.80
N LEU A 100 12.80 -5.54 1.62
CA LEU A 100 12.51 -5.94 2.99
C LEU A 100 11.66 -7.20 3.02
N LEU A 101 10.47 -7.18 2.40
CA LEU A 101 9.48 -8.25 2.51
C LEU A 101 9.99 -9.60 2.01
N ARG A 102 10.89 -9.62 1.02
CA ARG A 102 11.50 -10.87 0.54
C ARG A 102 12.39 -11.56 1.57
N ARG A 103 12.83 -10.85 2.62
CA ARG A 103 13.68 -11.39 3.69
C ARG A 103 12.88 -11.85 4.90
N PHE A 104 11.63 -11.43 5.06
CA PHE A 104 10.80 -11.76 6.21
C PHE A 104 9.99 -13.04 5.98
N LYS A 105 10.12 -13.99 6.92
CA LYS A 105 9.32 -15.23 6.92
C LYS A 105 7.85 -14.96 7.25
N GLN A 106 7.60 -13.89 8.00
CA GLN A 106 6.30 -13.38 8.41
C GLN A 106 5.46 -12.96 7.21
N PHE A 107 6.06 -12.47 6.12
CA PHE A 107 5.32 -12.27 4.88
C PHE A 107 4.86 -13.62 4.35
N ASN A 108 3.61 -13.97 4.64
CA ASN A 108 3.17 -15.34 4.64
C ASN A 108 1.68 -15.49 4.17
N GLU A 109 1.01 -14.40 3.91
CA GLU A 109 -0.21 -14.35 3.13
C GLU A 109 -0.26 -13.13 2.20
N PRO A 110 -1.22 -13.07 1.25
CA PRO A 110 -1.31 -11.98 0.29
C PRO A 110 -1.62 -10.61 0.92
N ILE A 111 -2.37 -10.57 2.01
CA ILE A 111 -2.75 -9.31 2.65
C ILE A 111 -1.56 -8.62 3.34
N ASP A 112 -0.58 -9.35 3.88
CA ASP A 112 0.58 -8.72 4.53
C ASP A 112 1.36 -7.83 3.57
N ALA A 113 1.39 -8.20 2.28
CA ALA A 113 1.99 -7.34 1.26
C ALA A 113 1.37 -5.94 1.31
N LEU A 114 0.05 -5.82 1.48
CA LEU A 114 -0.63 -4.53 1.61
C LEU A 114 -0.36 -3.90 2.97
N ILE A 115 -0.52 -4.64 4.07
CA ILE A 115 -0.32 -4.10 5.44
C ILE A 115 1.07 -3.48 5.59
N TYR A 116 2.12 -4.21 5.19
CA TYR A 116 3.48 -3.71 5.27
C TYR A 116 3.75 -2.57 4.29
N SER A 117 3.24 -2.65 3.05
CA SER A 117 3.39 -1.57 2.06
C SER A 117 2.78 -0.26 2.54
N MET A 118 1.56 -0.34 3.07
CA MET A 118 0.84 0.82 3.60
C MET A 118 1.52 1.36 4.86
N SER A 119 2.08 0.49 5.72
CA SER A 119 2.87 0.91 6.88
C SER A 119 4.13 1.69 6.47
N ILE A 120 4.89 1.21 5.48
CA ILE A 120 6.05 1.91 4.90
C ILE A 120 5.65 3.29 4.39
N ALA A 121 4.53 3.36 3.65
CA ALA A 121 4.06 4.61 3.08
C ALA A 121 3.54 5.60 4.13
N LEU A 122 2.95 5.13 5.24
CA LEU A 122 2.53 5.98 6.35
C LEU A 122 3.72 6.59 7.10
N VAL A 123 4.81 5.84 7.28
CA VAL A 123 6.05 6.40 7.83
C VAL A 123 6.67 7.39 6.86
N PHE A 124 6.71 7.08 5.56
CA PHE A 124 7.17 8.03 4.55
C PHE A 124 6.36 9.35 4.61
N ALA A 125 5.03 9.23 4.64
CA ALA A 125 4.12 10.38 4.74
C ALA A 125 4.32 11.18 6.03
N ALA A 126 4.67 10.52 7.13
CA ALA A 126 5.01 11.19 8.37
C ALA A 126 6.26 12.08 8.20
N PHE A 127 7.33 11.55 7.60
CA PHE A 127 8.54 12.33 7.33
C PHE A 127 8.26 13.53 6.41
N GLU A 128 7.48 13.32 5.35
CA GLU A 128 7.10 14.41 4.45
C GLU A 128 6.26 15.47 5.19
N ASN A 129 5.27 15.05 5.99
CA ASN A 129 4.41 15.95 6.75
C ASN A 129 5.19 16.79 7.77
N ILE A 130 6.32 16.33 8.31
CA ILE A 130 7.16 17.16 9.18
C ILE A 130 7.63 18.39 8.40
N SER A 131 8.20 18.20 7.21
CA SER A 131 8.68 19.30 6.36
C SER A 131 7.56 20.27 5.98
N TYR A 132 6.40 19.76 5.57
CA TYR A 132 5.24 20.61 5.26
C TYR A 132 4.68 21.35 6.49
N THR A 133 4.71 20.73 7.67
CA THR A 133 4.24 21.38 8.91
C THR A 133 5.21 22.45 9.38
N VAL A 134 6.52 22.24 9.20
CA VAL A 134 7.53 23.26 9.51
C VAL A 134 7.38 24.47 8.59
N ALA A 135 7.06 24.25 7.30
CA ALA A 135 6.88 25.32 6.33
C ALA A 135 5.51 26.03 6.43
N GLY A 136 4.42 25.27 6.58
CA GLY A 136 3.04 25.80 6.51
C GLY A 136 2.27 25.86 7.84
N GLY A 137 2.87 25.39 8.93
CA GLY A 137 2.26 25.36 10.27
C GLY A 137 1.26 24.22 10.49
N TYR A 138 0.61 24.23 11.66
CA TYR A 138 -0.28 23.15 12.09
C TYR A 138 -1.58 23.04 11.29
N GLY A 139 -2.06 24.12 10.67
CA GLY A 139 -3.22 24.07 9.77
C GLY A 139 -2.95 23.15 8.57
N THR A 140 -1.76 23.25 7.98
CA THR A 140 -1.30 22.36 6.90
C THR A 140 -1.25 20.91 7.36
N LEU A 141 -0.80 20.64 8.59
CA LEU A 141 -0.79 19.28 9.15
C LEU A 141 -2.20 18.69 9.24
N VAL A 142 -3.17 19.47 9.73
CA VAL A 142 -4.57 19.00 9.86
C VAL A 142 -5.11 18.62 8.49
N VAL A 143 -4.98 19.50 7.50
CA VAL A 143 -5.43 19.23 6.13
C VAL A 143 -4.75 17.97 5.58
N ARG A 144 -3.42 17.88 5.66
CA ARG A 144 -2.65 16.76 5.11
C ARG A 144 -2.93 15.43 5.83
N SER A 145 -3.37 15.45 7.09
CA SER A 145 -3.76 14.25 7.84
C SER A 145 -5.00 13.56 7.27
N PHE A 146 -5.86 14.30 6.57
CA PHE A 146 -7.04 13.77 5.90
C PHE A 146 -6.90 13.67 4.37
N THR A 147 -5.86 14.27 3.80
CA THR A 147 -5.58 14.22 2.36
C THR A 147 -4.35 13.39 2.03
N ALA A 148 -3.15 13.94 2.17
CA ALA A 148 -1.89 13.33 1.74
C ALA A 148 -1.57 12.01 2.50
N VAL A 149 -1.76 11.96 3.82
CA VAL A 149 -1.44 10.78 4.63
C VAL A 149 -2.24 9.54 4.18
N PRO A 150 -3.59 9.57 4.12
CA PRO A 150 -4.34 8.45 3.57
C PRO A 150 -4.07 8.21 2.08
N LEU A 151 -3.77 9.24 1.29
CA LEU A 151 -3.38 9.06 -0.11
C LEU A 151 -2.17 8.14 -0.23
N HIS A 152 -1.08 8.41 0.49
CA HIS A 152 0.12 7.57 0.44
C HIS A 152 -0.17 6.12 0.81
N ALA A 153 -0.99 5.89 1.84
CA ALA A 153 -1.41 4.54 2.21
C ALA A 153 -2.22 3.88 1.09
N GLY A 154 -3.17 4.59 0.48
CA GLY A 154 -3.97 4.04 -0.61
C GLY A 154 -3.18 3.78 -1.89
N LEU A 155 -2.25 4.67 -2.26
CA LEU A 155 -1.30 4.45 -3.36
C LEU A 155 -0.41 3.23 -3.08
N ALA A 156 0.02 3.06 -1.83
CA ALA A 156 0.78 1.89 -1.42
C ALA A 156 0.01 0.58 -1.51
N SER A 157 -1.31 0.61 -1.37
CA SER A 157 -2.14 -0.58 -1.63
C SER A 157 -2.10 -1.02 -3.10
N ILE A 158 -1.82 -0.11 -4.05
CA ILE A 158 -1.72 -0.42 -5.48
C ILE A 158 -0.45 -1.24 -5.74
N TRP A 159 0.73 -0.70 -5.42
CA TRP A 159 1.98 -1.45 -5.61
C TRP A 159 2.14 -2.61 -4.60
N GLY A 160 1.55 -2.53 -3.41
CA GLY A 160 1.42 -3.66 -2.48
C GLY A 160 0.57 -4.81 -3.06
N SER A 161 -0.48 -4.50 -3.82
CA SER A 161 -1.20 -5.51 -4.61
C SER A 161 -0.27 -6.14 -5.65
N GLY A 162 0.58 -5.36 -6.32
CA GLY A 162 1.62 -5.85 -7.22
C GLY A 162 2.59 -6.82 -6.53
N ILE A 163 3.06 -6.49 -5.32
CA ILE A 163 3.94 -7.35 -4.49
C ILE A 163 3.26 -8.68 -4.16
N ALA A 164 2.00 -8.65 -3.72
CA ALA A 164 1.22 -9.86 -3.47
C ALA A 164 1.14 -10.72 -4.74
N ARG A 165 0.79 -10.11 -5.89
CA ARG A 165 0.65 -10.86 -7.14
C ARG A 165 1.97 -11.44 -7.64
N ALA A 166 3.06 -10.68 -7.53
CA ALA A 166 4.38 -11.14 -7.93
C ALA A 166 4.77 -12.41 -7.18
N LYS A 167 4.60 -12.41 -5.86
CA LYS A 167 4.97 -13.54 -5.02
C LYS A 167 4.07 -14.75 -5.22
N TYR A 168 2.74 -14.54 -5.24
CA TYR A 168 1.79 -15.64 -5.10
C TYR A 168 1.13 -16.08 -6.42
N TYR A 169 1.27 -15.33 -7.52
CA TYR A 169 0.67 -15.68 -8.83
C TYR A 169 1.62 -15.69 -10.02
N LYS A 170 2.81 -15.11 -9.87
CA LYS A 170 3.73 -14.89 -10.99
C LYS A 170 5.12 -15.43 -10.67
N ASP A 171 5.20 -16.46 -9.83
CA ASP A 171 6.42 -17.21 -9.53
C ASP A 171 7.60 -16.33 -9.10
N GLY A 172 7.31 -15.26 -8.35
CA GLY A 172 8.32 -14.32 -7.89
C GLY A 172 8.87 -13.37 -8.97
N LYS A 173 8.19 -13.21 -10.11
CA LYS A 173 8.54 -12.24 -11.17
C LYS A 173 8.19 -10.80 -10.73
N TYR A 174 8.88 -10.30 -9.69
CA TYR A 174 8.62 -9.00 -9.09
C TYR A 174 8.75 -7.84 -10.08
N ILE A 175 9.86 -7.76 -10.83
CA ILE A 175 10.12 -6.60 -11.69
C ILE A 175 8.99 -6.41 -12.72
N THR A 176 8.72 -7.42 -13.55
CA THR A 176 7.71 -7.31 -14.62
C THR A 176 6.29 -7.18 -14.07
N THR A 177 6.01 -7.75 -12.90
CA THR A 177 4.67 -7.65 -12.29
C THR A 177 4.43 -6.29 -11.65
N LEU A 178 5.44 -5.67 -11.02
CA LEU A 178 5.28 -4.44 -10.23
C LEU A 178 5.27 -3.16 -11.07
N ILE A 179 6.02 -3.10 -12.16
CA ILE A 179 6.15 -1.88 -13.01
C ILE A 179 4.79 -1.21 -13.28
N PRO A 180 3.74 -1.90 -13.78
CA PRO A 180 2.46 -1.25 -14.06
C PRO A 180 1.76 -0.73 -12.79
N TYR A 181 1.96 -1.37 -11.63
CA TYR A 181 1.36 -0.90 -10.37
C TYR A 181 2.07 0.32 -9.82
N VAL A 182 3.41 0.34 -9.86
CA VAL A 182 4.20 1.50 -9.43
C VAL A 182 3.94 2.68 -10.35
N ALA A 183 3.89 2.47 -11.67
CA ALA A 183 3.56 3.52 -12.63
C ALA A 183 2.16 4.09 -12.41
N ALA A 184 1.15 3.24 -12.16
CA ALA A 184 -0.19 3.70 -11.86
C ALA A 184 -0.25 4.52 -10.55
N ALA A 185 0.41 4.06 -9.49
CA ALA A 185 0.50 4.80 -8.24
C ALA A 185 1.24 6.14 -8.42
N ALA A 186 2.35 6.15 -9.16
CA ALA A 186 3.14 7.34 -9.45
C ALA A 186 2.35 8.39 -10.23
N LEU A 187 1.57 7.99 -11.23
CA LEU A 187 0.71 8.89 -12.00
C LEU A 187 -0.40 9.49 -11.14
N LEU A 188 -1.04 8.69 -10.28
CA LEU A 188 -2.06 9.18 -9.35
C LEU A 188 -1.48 10.12 -8.30
N HIS A 189 -0.26 9.86 -7.83
CA HIS A 189 0.48 10.75 -6.94
C HIS A 189 0.82 12.07 -7.63
N ALA A 190 1.39 12.00 -8.83
CA ALA A 190 1.71 13.17 -9.63
C ALA A 190 0.47 14.03 -9.91
N LEU A 191 -0.67 13.40 -10.20
CA LEU A 191 -1.94 14.09 -10.40
C LEU A 191 -2.39 14.84 -9.15
N TYR A 192 -2.29 14.20 -7.98
CA TYR A 192 -2.59 14.86 -6.70
C TYR A 192 -1.69 16.08 -6.47
N ASN A 193 -0.38 15.91 -6.61
CA ASN A 193 0.60 17.00 -6.42
C ASN A 193 0.33 18.14 -7.40
N TYR A 194 0.11 17.84 -8.67
CA TYR A 194 -0.18 18.84 -9.69
C TYR A 194 -1.42 19.68 -9.34
N ILE A 195 -2.54 19.04 -8.96
CA ILE A 195 -3.77 19.74 -8.57
C ILE A 195 -3.54 20.62 -7.35
N GLN A 196 -2.80 20.14 -6.35
CA GLN A 196 -2.50 20.91 -5.14
C GLN A 196 -1.59 22.10 -5.40
N PHE A 197 -0.60 21.96 -6.28
CA PHE A 197 0.33 23.04 -6.60
C PHE A 197 -0.34 24.14 -7.44
N ILE A 198 -1.06 23.81 -8.51
CA ILE A 198 -1.67 24.83 -9.38
C ILE A 198 -2.84 25.58 -8.72
N ASN A 199 -3.44 25.01 -7.68
CA ASN A 199 -4.55 25.59 -6.93
C ASN A 199 -4.21 25.77 -5.44
N TYR A 200 -2.98 26.20 -5.15
CA TYR A 200 -2.52 26.41 -3.78
C TYR A 200 -3.48 27.31 -2.99
N ASN A 201 -3.82 26.92 -1.76
CA ASN A 201 -4.79 27.60 -0.87
C ASN A 201 -6.21 27.81 -1.44
N ASN A 202 -6.59 27.10 -2.51
CA ASN A 202 -7.95 27.18 -3.05
C ASN A 202 -8.87 26.14 -2.38
N PRO A 203 -10.03 26.54 -1.80
CA PRO A 203 -11.00 25.60 -1.22
C PRO A 203 -11.49 24.50 -2.18
N VAL A 204 -11.60 24.81 -3.47
CA VAL A 204 -11.99 23.84 -4.51
C VAL A 204 -10.93 22.74 -4.64
N SER A 205 -9.65 23.09 -4.53
CA SER A 205 -8.55 22.12 -4.54
C SER A 205 -8.64 21.13 -3.38
N LEU A 206 -9.03 21.61 -2.20
CA LEU A 206 -9.24 20.76 -1.02
C LEU A 206 -10.41 19.80 -1.22
N ILE A 207 -11.52 20.26 -1.80
CA ILE A 207 -12.67 19.40 -2.10
C ILE A 207 -12.28 18.31 -3.10
N ILE A 208 -11.56 18.68 -4.18
CA ILE A 208 -11.05 17.73 -5.16
C ILE A 208 -10.11 16.71 -4.50
N ALA A 209 -9.20 17.16 -3.63
CA ALA A 209 -8.31 16.28 -2.87
C ALA A 209 -9.07 15.27 -2.01
N LEU A 210 -10.08 15.72 -1.26
CA LEU A 210 -10.88 14.84 -0.39
C LEU A 210 -11.66 13.80 -1.20
N ILE A 211 -12.27 14.19 -2.33
CA ILE A 211 -12.96 13.27 -3.24
C ILE A 211 -11.97 12.26 -3.83
N PHE A 212 -10.82 12.73 -4.29
CA PHE A 212 -9.79 11.88 -4.88
C PHE A 212 -9.27 10.84 -3.85
N VAL A 213 -8.96 11.30 -2.65
CA VAL A 213 -8.51 10.45 -1.53
C VAL A 213 -9.58 9.44 -1.14
N PHE A 214 -10.86 9.84 -1.12
CA PHE A 214 -11.96 8.93 -0.85
C PHE A 214 -12.00 7.77 -1.85
N PHE A 215 -11.84 8.05 -3.15
CA PHE A 215 -11.79 6.99 -4.17
C PHE A 215 -10.56 6.08 -3.98
N ILE A 216 -9.39 6.65 -3.70
CA ILE A 216 -8.15 5.89 -3.49
C ILE A 216 -8.24 4.99 -2.24
N ILE A 217 -8.78 5.49 -1.13
CA ILE A 217 -9.01 4.70 0.09
C ILE A 217 -10.10 3.65 -0.12
N SER A 218 -11.16 3.97 -0.86
CA SER A 218 -12.22 3.00 -1.19
C SER A 218 -11.67 1.84 -2.03
N TYR A 219 -10.80 2.15 -3.00
CA TYR A 219 -10.06 1.14 -3.75
C TYR A 219 -9.17 0.30 -2.82
N ALA A 220 -8.37 0.94 -1.96
CA ALA A 220 -7.48 0.27 -1.02
C ALA A 220 -8.25 -0.69 -0.09
N ALA A 221 -9.37 -0.24 0.48
CA ALA A 221 -10.26 -1.06 1.29
C ALA A 221 -10.84 -2.24 0.51
N GLY A 222 -11.16 -2.05 -0.77
CA GLY A 222 -11.54 -3.13 -1.69
C GLY A 222 -10.43 -4.17 -1.87
N ARG A 223 -9.18 -3.72 -2.08
CA ARG A 223 -8.01 -4.60 -2.23
C ARG A 223 -7.67 -5.34 -0.94
N LEU A 224 -7.71 -4.67 0.21
CA LEU A 224 -7.53 -5.31 1.53
C LEU A 224 -8.56 -6.42 1.75
N ARG A 225 -9.86 -6.15 1.51
CA ARG A 225 -10.91 -7.18 1.61
C ARG A 225 -10.72 -8.33 0.64
N PHE A 226 -10.28 -8.04 -0.58
CA PHE A 226 -9.99 -9.06 -1.57
C PHE A 226 -8.86 -9.98 -1.07
N PHE A 227 -7.69 -9.45 -0.74
CA PHE A 227 -6.57 -10.27 -0.29
C PHE A 227 -6.80 -10.95 1.07
N GLN A 228 -7.64 -10.38 1.94
CA GLN A 228 -8.08 -11.03 3.17
C GLN A 228 -8.87 -12.32 2.89
N LYS A 229 -9.80 -12.29 1.91
CA LYS A 229 -10.57 -13.49 1.50
C LYS A 229 -9.66 -14.58 0.92
N GLU A 230 -8.53 -14.15 0.40
CA GLU A 230 -7.44 -14.94 -0.14
C GLU A 230 -6.40 -15.24 0.94
N SER A 231 -6.75 -15.33 2.22
CA SER A 231 -5.85 -15.84 3.27
C SER A 231 -5.79 -17.37 3.27
N PRO A 232 -4.61 -18.01 3.47
CA PRO A 232 -4.50 -19.45 3.66
C PRO A 232 -4.93 -19.91 5.06
N PHE A 233 -4.95 -19.02 6.05
CA PHE A 233 -5.30 -19.34 7.44
C PHE A 233 -6.80 -19.31 7.68
N ARG A 234 -7.57 -18.87 6.68
CA ARG A 234 -9.02 -18.98 6.67
C ARG A 234 -9.47 -20.44 6.70
N ARG A 235 -10.52 -20.75 7.48
CA ARG A 235 -11.12 -22.09 7.56
C ARG A 235 -11.56 -22.59 6.17
N SER A 236 -10.94 -23.68 5.71
CA SER A 236 -11.30 -24.33 4.45
C SER A 236 -12.78 -24.74 4.41
N GLY A 237 -13.39 -24.69 3.21
CA GLY A 237 -14.80 -25.03 3.01
C GLY A 237 -15.79 -23.94 3.45
N LEU A 238 -15.36 -22.92 4.20
CA LEU A 238 -16.24 -21.85 4.66
C LEU A 238 -16.53 -20.85 3.52
N CYS A 239 -17.80 -20.63 3.20
CA CYS A 239 -18.23 -19.63 2.22
C CYS A 239 -17.88 -18.20 2.67
N ASN A 240 -17.36 -17.36 1.77
CA ASN A 240 -16.98 -15.96 2.05
C ASN A 240 -18.13 -14.96 1.91
N GLN A 241 -19.31 -15.42 1.49
CA GLN A 241 -20.51 -14.60 1.37
C GLN A 241 -21.51 -14.93 2.50
N CYS A 242 -21.96 -16.19 2.60
CA CYS A 242 -22.99 -16.59 3.57
C CYS A 242 -22.46 -17.31 4.82
N GLY A 243 -21.16 -17.65 4.89
CA GLY A 243 -20.60 -18.37 6.04
C GLY A 243 -20.95 -19.86 6.11
N THR A 244 -21.68 -20.40 5.14
CA THR A 244 -22.01 -21.83 5.09
C THR A 244 -20.76 -22.70 4.94
N LEU A 245 -20.68 -23.78 5.72
CA LEU A 245 -19.60 -24.77 5.64
C LEU A 245 -19.89 -25.78 4.51
N ASN A 246 -18.95 -25.88 3.59
CA ASN A 246 -18.96 -26.75 2.42
C ASN A 246 -17.89 -27.84 2.57
N ASN A 247 -17.97 -28.87 1.73
CA ASN A 247 -16.90 -29.83 1.59
C ASN A 247 -15.59 -29.10 1.23
N TYR A 248 -14.45 -29.58 1.73
CA TYR A 248 -13.12 -29.03 1.43
C TYR A 248 -12.89 -28.81 -0.07
N PHE A 249 -13.33 -29.75 -0.91
CA PHE A 249 -13.13 -29.73 -2.36
C PHE A 249 -14.26 -29.03 -3.14
N ALA A 250 -15.24 -28.45 -2.44
CA ALA A 250 -16.36 -27.78 -3.10
C ALA A 250 -15.90 -26.50 -3.79
N ARG A 251 -16.17 -26.37 -5.10
CA ARG A 251 -15.87 -25.16 -5.89
C ARG A 251 -16.87 -24.03 -5.65
N TYR A 252 -18.13 -24.40 -5.42
CA TYR A 252 -19.24 -23.49 -5.20
C TYR A 252 -19.88 -23.76 -3.84
N CYS A 253 -20.44 -22.72 -3.23
CA CYS A 253 -21.18 -22.85 -2.00
C CYS A 253 -22.49 -23.61 -2.25
N LYS A 254 -22.77 -24.63 -1.43
CA LYS A 254 -23.99 -25.45 -1.47
C LYS A 254 -25.27 -24.66 -1.15
N ASP A 255 -25.14 -23.47 -0.60
CA ASP A 255 -26.24 -22.66 -0.09
C ASP A 255 -26.44 -21.41 -0.95
N CYS A 256 -25.45 -20.51 -1.02
CA CYS A 256 -25.58 -19.27 -1.79
C CYS A 256 -24.99 -19.32 -3.22
N GLY A 257 -24.49 -20.47 -3.68
CA GLY A 257 -23.93 -20.63 -5.04
C GLY A 257 -22.62 -19.88 -5.33
N SER A 258 -22.07 -19.11 -4.39
CA SER A 258 -20.85 -18.33 -4.64
C SER A 258 -19.64 -19.24 -4.88
N TYR A 259 -18.72 -18.84 -5.75
CA TYR A 259 -17.43 -19.49 -5.90
C TYR A 259 -16.58 -19.32 -4.62
N ILE A 260 -16.09 -20.43 -4.05
CA ILE A 260 -15.40 -20.44 -2.74
C ILE A 260 -13.95 -20.92 -2.79
N VAL A 261 -13.51 -21.45 -3.95
CA VAL A 261 -12.11 -21.80 -4.20
C VAL A 261 -11.35 -20.52 -4.58
N THR A 262 -10.12 -20.43 -4.09
CA THR A 262 -9.25 -19.25 -4.16
C THR A 262 -8.06 -19.56 -5.06
N ASP A 263 -7.73 -18.68 -6.01
CA ASP A 263 -6.73 -18.94 -7.06
C ASP A 263 -5.28 -19.12 -6.53
N TYR A 264 -5.02 -18.75 -5.28
CA TYR A 264 -3.68 -18.76 -4.66
C TYR A 264 -3.34 -20.07 -3.93
N TYR A 265 -4.32 -20.93 -3.69
CA TYR A 265 -4.15 -22.07 -2.80
C TYR A 265 -4.47 -23.39 -3.45
N ILE A 266 -3.76 -24.41 -3.00
CA ILE A 266 -4.04 -25.81 -3.26
C ILE A 266 -4.53 -26.41 -1.95
N LEU A 267 -5.57 -27.24 -2.05
CA LEU A 267 -6.08 -27.99 -0.91
C LEU A 267 -5.18 -29.22 -0.69
N CYS A 268 -4.74 -29.43 0.54
CA CYS A 268 -4.09 -30.70 0.88
C CYS A 268 -5.09 -31.84 0.70
N THR A 269 -4.72 -32.86 -0.08
CA THR A 269 -5.54 -34.04 -0.32
C THR A 269 -5.78 -34.85 0.95
N SER A 270 -4.83 -34.84 1.90
CA SER A 270 -4.93 -35.60 3.15
C SER A 270 -5.83 -34.94 4.21
N CYS A 271 -5.82 -33.61 4.35
CA CYS A 271 -6.52 -32.93 5.44
C CYS A 271 -7.41 -31.75 5.03
N GLY A 272 -7.49 -31.43 3.74
CA GLY A 272 -8.34 -30.37 3.20
C GLY A 272 -7.90 -28.94 3.55
N ILE A 273 -6.76 -28.75 4.22
CA ILE A 273 -6.25 -27.42 4.58
C ILE A 273 -5.72 -26.69 3.34
N ARG A 274 -5.94 -25.37 3.29
CA ARG A 274 -5.37 -24.50 2.24
C ARG A 274 -3.87 -24.35 2.42
N ASN A 275 -3.12 -24.60 1.36
CA ASN A 275 -1.68 -24.42 1.29
C ASN A 275 -1.34 -23.51 0.11
N ARG A 276 -0.24 -22.75 0.23
CA ARG A 276 0.28 -21.97 -0.90
C ARG A 276 0.68 -22.89 -2.05
N LYS A 277 0.49 -22.42 -3.27
CA LYS A 277 1.08 -23.04 -4.47
C LYS A 277 2.61 -23.15 -4.32
N GLY A 278 3.21 -24.22 -4.85
CA GLY A 278 4.64 -24.49 -4.77
C GLY A 278 5.17 -25.11 -3.47
N LEU A 279 4.31 -25.45 -2.49
CA LEU A 279 4.72 -26.22 -1.32
C LEU A 279 4.74 -27.71 -1.65
N SER A 280 5.81 -28.43 -1.26
CA SER A 280 5.92 -29.89 -1.42
C SER A 280 5.11 -30.68 -0.38
N SER A 281 4.92 -30.10 0.80
CA SER A 281 4.21 -30.74 1.92
C SER A 281 3.24 -29.79 2.62
N CYS A 282 2.14 -30.32 3.12
CA CYS A 282 1.11 -29.62 3.85
C CYS A 282 1.63 -29.05 5.17
N ARG A 283 1.41 -27.74 5.41
CA ARG A 283 1.86 -27.04 6.62
C ARG A 283 1.21 -27.54 7.92
N LYS A 284 0.09 -28.25 7.82
CA LYS A 284 -0.64 -28.76 8.98
C LYS A 284 -0.38 -30.23 9.27
N CYS A 285 -0.47 -31.10 8.25
CA CYS A 285 -0.40 -32.55 8.45
C CYS A 285 0.83 -33.22 7.82
N GLY A 286 1.71 -32.47 7.13
CA GLY A 286 2.89 -33.04 6.46
C GLY A 286 2.59 -33.84 5.18
N GLY A 287 1.32 -34.09 4.85
CA GLY A 287 0.93 -34.83 3.63
C GLY A 287 1.36 -34.12 2.34
N SER A 288 1.54 -34.88 1.26
CA SER A 288 1.94 -34.33 -0.04
C SER A 288 0.87 -33.39 -0.62
N ILE A 289 1.32 -32.29 -1.23
CA ILE A 289 0.45 -31.39 -1.98
C ILE A 289 0.65 -31.73 -3.45
N VAL A 290 -0.36 -32.35 -4.05
CA VAL A 290 -0.37 -32.60 -5.50
C VAL A 290 -1.00 -31.40 -6.17
N GLU A 291 -0.27 -30.74 -7.09
CA GLU A 291 -0.87 -29.73 -7.94
C GLU A 291 -1.87 -30.41 -8.87
N THR A 292 -3.16 -30.31 -8.56
CA THR A 292 -4.21 -30.80 -9.45
C THR A 292 -4.28 -29.84 -10.66
N GLY A 293 -3.44 -30.04 -11.67
CA GLY A 293 -3.50 -29.26 -12.91
C GLY A 293 -2.25 -29.29 -13.81
N SER A 294 -1.93 -30.45 -14.39
CA SER A 294 -1.21 -30.55 -15.67
C SER A 294 -1.82 -31.65 -16.54
N GLN A 295 -3.12 -31.53 -16.81
CA GLN A 295 -3.82 -32.22 -17.89
C GLN A 295 -4.63 -31.19 -18.67
#